data_AF-A0A2H1GBL3-F1
#
_entry.id   AF-A0A2H1GBL3-F1
#
_cell.length_a   1.000
_cell.length_b   1.000
_cell.length_c   1.000
_cell.angle_alpha   90.00
_cell.angle_beta   90.00
_cell.angle_gamma   90.00
#
_symmetry.space_group_name_H-M   'P 1'
#
loop_
_entity.id
_entity.type
_entity.pdbx_description
1 polymer ?
#
loop_
_entity_poly.entity_id
_entity_poly.type
_entity_poly.pdbx_seq_one_letter_code
_entity_poly.pdbx_strand_id
1 'polypeptide(L)'
;MTGGWNPPNTSRLIYVNNEFDPWREASVSSSFRPGGPMESTEHIPIKILPAGRHASDTYTGNARLNEGAKQVIDEVIAQLKAWVGEWYTQKGRKIPWEA
;
A
#
# COMPACT_ATOMS: atom_id res chain seq x y z
N MET A 1 9.50 -17.90 9.54
CA MET A 1 10.11 -16.75 8.83
C MET A 1 9.12 -16.20 7.82
N THR A 2 9.16 -14.90 7.52
CA THR A 2 8.14 -14.16 6.76
C THR A 2 8.26 -14.25 5.23
N GLY A 3 9.20 -15.05 4.69
CA GLY A 3 9.33 -15.31 3.24
C GLY A 3 10.14 -14.28 2.42
N GLY A 4 10.57 -13.17 3.03
CA GLY A 4 11.40 -12.16 2.35
C GLY A 4 10.68 -11.54 1.15
N TRP A 5 11.29 -11.62 -0.04
CA TRP A 5 10.69 -11.17 -1.31
C TRP A 5 9.54 -12.05 -1.82
N ASN A 6 9.29 -13.19 -1.16
CA ASN A 6 8.20 -14.10 -1.47
C ASN A 6 7.32 -14.25 -0.22
N PRO A 7 6.51 -13.22 0.12
CA PRO A 7 5.59 -13.30 1.24
C PRO A 7 4.68 -14.53 1.12
N PRO A 8 4.33 -15.16 2.26
CA PRO A 8 3.38 -16.27 2.26
C PRO A 8 2.03 -15.83 1.70
N ASN A 9 1.23 -16.80 1.24
CA ASN A 9 -0.13 -16.52 0.75
C ASN A 9 -0.93 -15.79 1.84
N THR A 10 -1.16 -14.50 1.65
CA THR A 10 -1.77 -13.59 2.62
C THR A 10 -2.71 -12.63 1.90
N SER A 11 -3.59 -11.99 2.66
CA SER A 11 -4.51 -10.97 2.17
C SER A 11 -4.55 -9.79 3.12
N ARG A 12 -5.08 -8.65 2.64
CA ARG A 12 -5.22 -7.41 3.42
C ARG A 12 -3.87 -6.81 3.82
N LEU A 13 -2.89 -6.88 2.91
CA LEU A 13 -1.57 -6.27 3.07
C LEU A 13 -1.32 -5.31 1.91
N ILE A 14 -0.95 -4.06 2.20
CA ILE A 14 -0.59 -3.07 1.19
C ILE A 14 0.91 -2.79 1.36
N TYR A 15 1.67 -2.90 0.27
CA TYR A 15 3.05 -2.41 0.23
C TYR A 15 3.08 -1.05 -0.43
N VAL A 16 3.55 -0.04 0.30
CA VAL A 16 3.88 1.26 -0.28
C VAL A 16 5.39 1.42 -0.22
N ASN A 17 5.99 1.59 -1.40
CA ASN A 17 7.39 1.91 -1.57
C ASN A 17 7.50 3.29 -2.22
N ASN A 18 8.69 3.88 -2.14
CA ASN A 18 8.91 5.26 -2.53
C ASN A 18 10.03 5.29 -3.58
N GLU A 19 9.88 6.11 -4.62
CA GLU A 19 10.78 6.11 -5.78
C GLU A 19 12.26 6.33 -5.43
N PHE A 20 12.55 7.24 -4.50
CA PHE A 20 13.90 7.58 -4.06
C PHE A 20 14.27 6.99 -2.70
N ASP A 21 13.49 6.03 -2.19
CA ASP A 21 13.83 5.35 -0.94
C ASP A 21 14.84 4.23 -1.21
N PRO A 22 16.07 4.30 -0.65
CA PRO A 22 17.08 3.24 -0.83
C PRO A 22 16.60 1.88 -0.30
N TRP A 23 15.63 1.84 0.61
CA TRP A 23 15.05 0.60 1.11
C TRP A 23 14.08 -0.08 0.14
N ARG A 24 13.69 0.58 -0.97
CA ARG A 24 12.83 -0.03 -2.00
C ARG A 24 13.45 -1.32 -2.54
N GLU A 25 14.75 -1.32 -2.79
CA GLU A 25 15.42 -2.50 -3.36
C GLU A 25 15.57 -3.66 -2.37
N ALA A 26 15.27 -3.44 -1.08
CA ALA A 26 15.17 -4.49 -0.07
C ALA A 26 13.74 -5.07 0.05
N SER A 27 12.76 -4.55 -0.69
CA SER A 27 11.35 -4.94 -0.60
C SER A 27 10.88 -5.80 -1.78
N VAL A 28 9.59 -6.16 -1.78
CA VAL A 28 8.94 -6.84 -2.91
C VAL A 28 8.93 -6.01 -4.21
N SER A 29 9.19 -4.69 -4.12
CA SER A 29 9.27 -3.76 -5.24
C SER A 29 10.68 -3.67 -5.85
N SER A 30 11.63 -4.48 -5.37
CA SER A 30 13.01 -4.48 -5.85
C SER A 30 13.10 -4.89 -7.32
N SER A 31 13.88 -4.12 -8.09
CA SER A 31 14.28 -4.47 -9.45
C SER A 31 15.25 -5.66 -9.49
N PHE A 32 15.93 -5.94 -8.37
CA PHE A 32 16.85 -7.07 -8.22
C PHE A 32 16.17 -8.36 -7.75
N ARG A 33 14.86 -8.31 -7.44
CA ARG A 33 14.09 -9.49 -7.07
C ARG A 33 14.08 -10.49 -8.25
N PRO A 34 14.37 -11.79 -8.02
CA PRO A 34 14.21 -12.80 -9.07
C PRO A 34 12.78 -12.80 -9.62
N GLY A 35 12.65 -12.67 -10.94
CA GLY A 35 11.35 -12.49 -11.60
C GLY A 35 10.84 -11.05 -11.65
N GLY A 36 11.63 -10.09 -11.19
CA GLY A 36 11.29 -8.67 -11.15
C GLY A 36 10.48 -8.24 -9.93
N PRO A 37 10.11 -6.94 -9.87
CA PRO A 37 9.19 -6.42 -8.86
C PRO A 37 7.92 -7.26 -8.80
N MET A 38 7.38 -7.46 -7.61
CA MET A 38 6.13 -8.17 -7.43
C MET A 38 4.97 -7.39 -8.07
N GLU A 39 4.12 -8.12 -8.81
CA GLU A 39 2.92 -7.56 -9.41
C GLU A 39 1.86 -7.23 -8.36
N SER A 40 1.21 -6.07 -8.52
CA SER A 40 0.12 -5.64 -7.63
C SER A 40 -1.15 -6.46 -7.89
N THR A 41 -1.85 -6.83 -6.82
CA THR A 41 -3.16 -7.50 -6.90
C THR A 41 -4.19 -6.80 -6.02
N GLU A 42 -5.47 -7.15 -6.10
CA GLU A 42 -6.50 -6.63 -5.19
C GLU A 42 -6.30 -7.08 -3.73
N HIS A 43 -5.69 -8.25 -3.51
CA HIS A 43 -5.46 -8.78 -2.17
C HIS A 43 -4.16 -8.29 -1.54
N ILE A 44 -3.16 -8.02 -2.38
CA ILE A 44 -1.86 -7.45 -2.03
C ILE A 44 -1.55 -6.27 -2.97
N PRO A 45 -2.13 -5.09 -2.72
CA PRO A 45 -1.81 -3.91 -3.52
C PRO A 45 -0.36 -3.49 -3.29
N ILE A 46 0.33 -3.14 -4.38
CA ILE A 46 1.69 -2.62 -4.35
C ILE A 46 1.69 -1.24 -5.01
N LYS A 47 2.23 -0.24 -4.30
CA LYS A 47 2.26 1.16 -4.74
C LYS A 47 3.67 1.70 -4.71
N ILE A 48 4.03 2.48 -5.73
CA ILE A 48 5.27 3.25 -5.76
C ILE A 48 4.89 4.73 -5.75
N LEU A 49 5.30 5.44 -4.70
CA LEU A 49 5.05 6.86 -4.54
C LEU A 49 6.12 7.65 -5.34
N PRO A 50 5.71 8.42 -6.37
CA PRO A 50 6.63 9.17 -7.20
C PRO A 50 7.25 10.34 -6.43
N ALA A 51 8.55 10.57 -6.62
CA ALA A 51 9.35 11.52 -5.86
C ALA A 51 9.33 11.33 -4.32
N GLY A 52 8.89 10.16 -3.85
CA GLY A 52 8.86 9.81 -2.44
C GLY A 52 10.23 9.45 -1.89
N ARG A 53 10.44 9.77 -0.61
CA ARG A 53 11.53 9.25 0.25
C ARG A 53 10.97 8.27 1.28
N HIS A 54 11.81 7.84 2.22
CA HIS A 54 11.43 6.86 3.24
C HIS A 54 10.09 7.16 3.93
N ALA A 55 9.13 6.26 3.74
CA ALA A 55 7.78 6.32 4.32
C ALA A 55 7.00 7.63 4.06
N SER A 56 7.18 8.26 2.88
CA SER A 56 6.56 9.56 2.60
C SER A 56 5.03 9.54 2.57
N ASP A 57 4.43 8.38 2.29
CA ASP A 57 2.99 8.12 2.33
C ASP A 57 2.38 8.25 3.74
N THR A 58 3.18 8.04 4.80
CA THR A 58 2.68 8.09 6.19
C THR A 58 2.54 9.51 6.72
N TYR A 59 3.18 10.49 6.08
CA TYR A 59 3.10 11.90 6.46
C TYR A 59 2.15 12.67 5.54
N THR A 60 0.94 12.96 6.03
CA THR A 60 -0.12 13.63 5.25
C THR A 60 0.25 15.03 4.75
N GLY A 61 1.27 15.67 5.33
CA GLY A 61 1.80 16.93 4.80
C GLY A 61 2.38 16.79 3.38
N ASN A 62 2.90 15.62 3.02
CA ASN A 62 3.41 15.37 1.67
C ASN A 62 2.30 15.38 0.62
N ALA A 63 1.08 14.96 0.96
CA ALA A 63 -0.07 15.03 0.05
C ALA A 63 -0.43 16.47 -0.36
N ARG A 64 0.01 17.48 0.40
CA ARG A 64 -0.23 18.89 0.07
C ARG A 64 0.77 19.44 -0.94
N LEU A 65 1.93 18.80 -1.09
CA LEU A 65 3.06 19.29 -1.87
C LEU A 65 3.42 18.38 -3.05
N ASN A 66 2.90 17.16 -3.06
CA ASN A 66 3.12 16.16 -4.10
C ASN A 66 1.79 15.48 -4.44
N GLU A 67 1.28 15.73 -5.64
CA GLU A 67 0.02 15.17 -6.13
C GLU A 67 0.07 13.64 -6.22
N GLY A 68 1.22 13.06 -6.60
CA GLY A 68 1.40 11.61 -6.61
C GLY A 68 1.41 11.01 -5.20
N ALA A 69 1.94 11.73 -4.21
CA ALA A 69 1.80 11.33 -2.81
C ALA A 69 0.34 11.34 -2.37
N LYS A 70 -0.40 12.40 -2.72
CA LYS A 70 -1.84 12.48 -2.46
C LYS A 70 -2.59 11.31 -3.07
N GLN A 71 -2.34 11.02 -4.35
CA GLN A 71 -3.00 9.93 -5.05
C GLN A 71 -2.74 8.58 -4.36
N VAL A 72 -1.48 8.24 -4.05
CA VAL A 72 -1.15 6.98 -3.37
C VAL A 72 -1.81 6.88 -2.00
N ILE A 73 -1.80 7.97 -1.22
CA ILE A 73 -2.47 8.01 0.09
C ILE A 73 -3.98 7.80 -0.05
N ASP A 74 -4.63 8.47 -1.01
CA ASP A 74 -6.06 8.33 -1.25
C ASP A 74 -6.42 6.90 -1.69
N GLU A 75 -5.61 6.27 -2.54
CA GLU A 75 -5.77 4.87 -2.96
C GLU A 75 -5.63 3.89 -1.78
N VAL A 76 -4.65 4.11 -0.89
CA VAL A 76 -4.47 3.31 0.32
C VAL A 76 -5.67 3.48 1.26
N ILE A 77 -6.13 4.71 1.49
CA ILE A 77 -7.30 4.98 2.32
C ILE A 77 -8.55 4.31 1.72
N ALA A 78 -8.75 4.39 0.40
CA ALA A 78 -9.88 3.75 -0.26
C ALA A 78 -9.86 2.23 -0.07
N GLN A 79 -8.70 1.59 -0.23
CA GLN A 79 -8.55 0.15 0.01
C GLN A 79 -8.84 -0.25 1.46
N LEU A 80 -8.32 0.53 2.42
CA LEU A 80 -8.58 0.31 3.85
C LEU A 80 -10.06 0.49 4.18
N LYS A 81 -10.71 1.52 3.63
CA LYS A 81 -12.16 1.73 3.78
C LYS A 81 -12.95 0.55 3.23
N ALA A 82 -12.61 0.02 2.05
CA ALA A 82 -13.26 -1.16 1.50
C ALA A 82 -13.14 -2.37 2.44
N TRP A 83 -11.92 -2.67 2.90
CA TRP A 83 -11.66 -3.79 3.79
C TRP A 83 -12.35 -3.68 5.15
N VAL A 84 -12.33 -2.49 5.76
CA VAL A 84 -13.02 -2.26 7.02
C VAL A 84 -14.54 -2.29 6.81
N GLY A 85 -15.03 -1.76 5.69
CA GLY A 85 -16.45 -1.82 5.29
C GLY A 85 -16.96 -3.25 5.16
N GLU A 86 -16.21 -4.13 4.48
CA GLU A 86 -16.51 -5.56 4.41
C GLU A 86 -16.67 -6.18 5.80
N TRP A 87 -15.78 -5.83 6.74
CA TRP A 87 -15.88 -6.31 8.12
C TRP A 87 -17.16 -5.81 8.81
N TYR A 88 -17.52 -4.54 8.65
CA TYR A 88 -18.77 -3.99 9.20
C TYR A 88 -19.99 -4.75 8.67
N THR A 89 -20.06 -4.96 7.35
CA THR A 89 -21.10 -5.74 6.69
C THR A 89 -21.17 -7.16 7.23
N GLN A 90 -20.03 -7.85 7.34
CA GLN A 90 -19.96 -9.21 7.90
C GLN A 90 -20.41 -9.29 9.36
N LYS A 91 -20.26 -8.20 10.14
CA LYS A 91 -20.70 -8.12 11.54
C LYS A 91 -22.13 -7.59 11.70
N GLY A 92 -22.83 -7.31 10.60
CA GLY A 92 -24.17 -6.70 10.65
C GLY A 92 -24.17 -5.31 11.30
N ARG A 93 -23.06 -4.58 11.20
CA ARG A 93 -22.89 -3.24 11.78
C ARG A 93 -22.99 -2.18 10.69
N LYS A 94 -23.46 -0.99 11.04
CA LYS A 94 -23.53 0.17 10.13
C LYS A 94 -22.12 0.70 9.82
N ILE A 95 -21.85 0.99 8.55
CA ILE A 95 -20.58 1.57 8.11
C ILE A 95 -20.56 3.08 8.46
N PRO A 96 -19.58 3.57 9.25
CA PRO A 96 -19.62 4.94 9.79
C PRO A 96 -19.46 6.06 8.76
N TRP A 97 -18.96 5.78 7.55
CA TRP A 97 -18.68 6.76 6.50
C TRP A 97 -19.63 6.67 5.30
N GLU A 98 -20.67 5.84 5.37
CA GLU A 98 -21.73 5.72 4.36
C GLU A 98 -23.07 6.29 4.86
N ALA A 99 -23.05 6.97 6.02
CA ALA A 99 -24.21 7.53 6.70
C ALA A 99 -24.35 9.04 6.44
#